data_AF-A0A8X7RDG0-F1
#
_entry.id   AF-A0A8X7RDG0-F1
#
_cell.length_a   1.000
_cell.length_b   1.000
_cell.length_c   1.000
_cell.angle_alpha   90.00
_cell.angle_beta   90.00
_cell.angle_gamma   90.00
#
_symmetry.space_group_name_H-M   'P 1'
#
loop_
_entity.id
_entity.type
_entity.pdbx_description
1 polymer ?
#
loop_
_entity_poly.entity_id
_entity_poly.type
_entity_poly.pdbx_seq_one_letter_code
_entity_poly.pdbx_strand_id
1 'polypeptide(L)'
;MGPSMKNARLAQEEAVGVVDGKIYVIGGSVDESQVEVFDPETQTWEFAAEEKVQCKSRFSASLEHKVYMVDSLHGRISAYTPREGISNEATESQSVKMNCLCVVENVIYACFKSSGLMWRHKAKALEKIG
;
A
#
# COMPACT_ATOMS: atom_id res chain seq x y z
N MET A 1 15.43 14.76 -15.53
CA MET A 1 14.20 14.48 -14.73
C MET A 1 13.45 13.37 -15.44
N GLY A 2 12.95 12.37 -14.71
CA GLY A 2 12.17 11.27 -15.28
C GLY A 2 10.76 11.71 -15.71
N PRO A 3 9.98 10.82 -16.33
CA PRO A 3 8.61 11.12 -16.75
C PRO A 3 7.69 11.39 -15.56
N SER A 4 6.76 12.32 -15.73
CA SER A 4 5.72 12.61 -14.75
C SER A 4 4.56 11.63 -14.86
N MET A 5 3.88 11.37 -13.72
CA MET A 5 2.59 10.67 -13.71
C MET A 5 1.57 11.40 -14.60
N LYS A 6 0.57 10.66 -15.10
CA LYS A 6 -0.49 11.18 -15.96
C LYS A 6 -1.49 12.05 -15.20
N ASN A 7 -1.75 11.73 -13.93
CA ASN A 7 -2.67 12.51 -13.09
C ASN A 7 -1.94 13.13 -11.89
N ALA A 8 -2.30 14.37 -11.58
CA ALA A 8 -1.92 15.00 -10.32
C ALA A 8 -2.70 14.35 -9.17
N ARG A 9 -2.01 14.03 -8.07
CA ARG A 9 -2.60 13.40 -6.90
C ARG A 9 -2.68 14.40 -5.75
N LEU A 10 -3.81 14.45 -5.04
CA LEU A 10 -3.91 15.23 -3.80
C LEU A 10 -3.23 14.40 -2.70
N ALA A 11 -1.95 14.70 -2.51
CA ALA A 11 -1.04 14.03 -1.59
C ALA A 11 -1.65 13.91 -0.19
N GLN A 12 -2.11 12.71 0.17
CA GLN A 12 -2.41 12.28 1.55
C GLN A 12 -3.05 10.88 1.63
N GLU A 13 -3.46 10.27 0.51
CA GLU A 13 -4.22 9.01 0.47
C GLU A 13 -3.79 8.08 -0.68
N GLU A 14 -2.52 8.12 -1.07
CA GLU A 14 -1.92 7.21 -2.05
C GLU A 14 -1.03 6.13 -1.41
N ALA A 15 -1.06 4.93 -2.00
CA ALA A 15 -0.12 3.87 -1.69
C ALA A 15 0.86 3.67 -2.86
N VAL A 16 2.10 3.34 -2.53
CA VAL A 16 3.16 3.04 -3.49
C VAL A 16 3.79 1.68 -3.17
N GLY A 17 4.00 0.86 -4.19
CA GLY A 17 4.72 -0.40 -4.02
C GLY A 17 5.29 -0.93 -5.33
N VAL A 18 6.34 -1.73 -5.21
CA VAL A 18 6.90 -2.53 -6.30
C VAL A 18 6.15 -3.85 -6.43
N VAL A 19 5.70 -4.18 -7.64
CA VAL A 19 5.15 -5.49 -8.00
C VAL A 19 5.77 -5.89 -9.34
N ASP A 20 6.33 -7.09 -9.43
CA ASP A 20 6.97 -7.61 -10.65
C ASP A 20 7.99 -6.65 -11.30
N GLY A 21 8.77 -5.96 -10.46
CA GLY A 21 9.79 -4.99 -10.90
C GLY A 21 9.24 -3.63 -11.34
N LYS A 22 7.92 -3.43 -11.33
CA LYS A 22 7.27 -2.16 -11.69
C LYS A 22 6.76 -1.42 -10.46
N ILE A 23 6.68 -0.10 -10.52
CA ILE A 23 6.18 0.73 -9.42
C ILE A 23 4.70 1.02 -9.65
N TYR A 24 3.87 0.67 -8.69
CA TYR A 24 2.42 0.92 -8.68
C TYR A 24 2.11 2.07 -7.73
N VAL A 25 1.30 3.02 -8.20
CA VAL A 25 0.74 4.12 -7.41
C VAL A 25 -0.77 4.00 -7.40
N ILE A 26 -1.34 3.80 -6.21
CA ILE A 26 -2.73 3.37 -6.00
C ILE A 26 -3.47 4.45 -5.19
N GLY A 27 -4.55 5.02 -5.76
CA GLY A 27 -5.41 6.02 -5.09
C GLY A 27 -4.86 7.46 -5.03
N GLY A 28 -5.37 8.30 -4.13
CA GLY A 28 -4.94 9.71 -4.02
C GLY A 28 -5.36 10.65 -5.17
N SER A 29 -6.26 10.21 -6.05
CA SER A 29 -6.84 11.03 -7.13
C SER A 29 -8.24 11.52 -6.72
N VAL A 30 -8.55 12.78 -7.08
CA VAL A 30 -9.81 13.47 -6.72
C VAL A 30 -11.00 12.88 -7.45
N ASP A 31 -10.78 12.56 -8.72
CA ASP A 31 -11.88 12.37 -9.65
C ASP A 31 -12.05 10.90 -10.06
N GLU A 32 -10.99 10.09 -10.00
CA GLU A 32 -11.09 8.65 -10.20
C GLU A 32 -9.99 7.86 -9.49
N SER A 33 -10.43 6.81 -8.82
CA SER A 33 -9.73 5.68 -8.22
C SER A 33 -8.74 4.94 -9.14
N GLN A 34 -7.79 5.63 -9.77
CA GLN A 34 -6.91 5.05 -10.79
C GLN A 34 -5.56 4.60 -10.21
N VAL A 35 -5.12 3.45 -10.69
CA VAL A 35 -3.77 2.92 -10.45
C VAL A 35 -2.89 3.27 -11.64
N GLU A 36 -1.73 3.86 -11.36
CA GLU A 36 -0.70 4.08 -12.39
C GLU A 36 0.51 3.19 -12.14
N VAL A 37 1.09 2.68 -13.21
CA VAL A 37 2.24 1.79 -13.21
C VAL A 37 3.38 2.47 -13.93
N PHE A 38 4.52 2.58 -13.25
CA PHE A 38 5.76 2.96 -13.86
C PHE A 38 6.58 1.73 -14.17
N ASP A 39 6.96 1.60 -15.44
CA ASP A 39 7.89 0.59 -15.92
C ASP A 39 9.31 1.20 -16.02
N PRO A 40 10.27 0.76 -15.18
CA PRO A 40 11.64 1.27 -15.23
C PRO A 40 12.40 0.93 -16.51
N GLU A 41 12.02 -0.14 -17.22
CA GLU A 41 12.70 -0.57 -18.46
C GLU A 41 12.37 0.37 -19.61
N THR A 42 11.09 0.74 -19.74
CA THR A 42 10.62 1.65 -20.80
C THR A 42 10.60 3.11 -20.36
N GLN A 43 10.74 3.37 -19.06
CA GLN A 43 10.59 4.69 -18.45
C GLN A 43 9.26 5.35 -18.83
N THR A 44 8.16 4.60 -18.71
CA THR A 44 6.81 5.08 -19.03
C THR A 44 5.84 4.86 -17.89
N TRP A 45 4.84 5.75 -17.82
CA TRP A 45 3.67 5.60 -16.96
C TRP A 45 2.48 5.09 -17.77
N GLU A 46 1.78 4.10 -17.23
CA GLU A 46 0.56 3.53 -17.81
C GLU A 46 -0.52 3.37 -16.74
N PHE A 47 -1.79 3.27 -17.14
CA PHE A 47 -2.86 2.95 -16.21
C PHE A 47 -2.97 1.44 -16.04
N ALA A 48 -3.08 0.96 -14.80
CA ALA A 48 -3.31 -0.47 -14.53
C ALA A 48 -4.78 -0.83 -14.82
N ALA A 49 -5.11 -1.08 -16.09
CA ALA A 49 -6.44 -1.50 -16.55
C ALA A 49 -7.63 -0.66 -15.96
N GLU A 50 -8.87 -1.14 -16.06
CA GLU A 50 -10.07 -0.48 -15.49
C GLU A 50 -10.19 -0.69 -13.96
N GLU A 51 -9.07 -0.74 -13.25
CA GLU A 51 -9.04 -1.01 -11.81
C GLU A 51 -9.40 0.26 -11.04
N LYS A 52 -10.69 0.41 -10.73
CA LYS A 52 -11.19 1.50 -9.87
C LYS A 52 -10.97 1.16 -8.40
N VAL A 53 -9.84 1.61 -7.86
CA VAL A 53 -9.40 1.39 -6.49
C VAL A 53 -9.43 2.66 -5.63
N GLN A 54 -10.32 2.70 -4.62
CA GLN A 54 -10.30 3.77 -3.61
C GLN A 54 -9.32 3.39 -2.49
N CYS A 55 -8.08 3.85 -2.59
CA CYS A 55 -7.11 3.74 -1.50
C CYS A 55 -7.23 4.96 -0.57
N LYS A 56 -7.21 4.70 0.74
CA LYS A 56 -7.13 5.72 1.80
C LYS A 56 -5.98 5.41 2.75
N SER A 57 -4.83 5.09 2.17
CA SER A 57 -3.65 4.69 2.92
C SER A 57 -2.60 5.79 2.89
N ARG A 58 -1.84 5.89 3.99
CA ARG A 58 -0.64 6.74 4.09
C ARG A 58 0.64 5.91 4.05
N PHE A 59 0.55 4.60 4.28
CA PHE A 59 1.70 3.73 4.46
C PHE A 59 1.47 2.43 3.70
N SER A 60 2.44 2.08 2.88
CA SER A 60 2.41 0.85 2.09
C SER A 60 3.77 0.17 2.02
N ALA A 61 3.74 -1.13 1.75
CA ALA A 61 4.94 -1.92 1.55
C ALA A 61 4.65 -3.08 0.58
N SER A 62 5.67 -3.47 -0.17
CA SER A 62 5.57 -4.58 -1.12
C SER A 62 5.98 -5.90 -0.49
N LEU A 63 5.18 -6.93 -0.75
CA LEU A 63 5.50 -8.31 -0.37
C LEU A 63 4.77 -9.27 -1.32
N GLU A 64 5.48 -10.28 -1.83
CA GLU A 64 4.92 -11.38 -2.63
C GLU A 64 3.94 -10.92 -3.73
N HIS A 65 4.38 -10.00 -4.60
CA HIS A 65 3.58 -9.47 -5.72
C HIS A 65 2.34 -8.65 -5.29
N LYS A 66 2.26 -8.26 -4.02
CA LYS A 66 1.19 -7.42 -3.48
C LYS A 66 1.74 -6.13 -2.90
N VAL A 67 0.92 -5.10 -2.92
CA VAL A 67 1.14 -3.86 -2.15
C VAL A 67 0.23 -3.89 -0.93
N TYR A 68 0.82 -4.10 0.24
CA TYR A 68 0.11 -3.99 1.51
C TYR A 68 -0.04 -2.53 1.89
N MET A 69 -1.22 -2.19 2.38
CA MET A 69 -1.64 -0.84 2.70
C MET A 69 -2.29 -0.84 4.06
N VAL A 70 -2.05 0.21 4.84
CA VAL A 70 -2.76 0.39 6.10
C VAL A 70 -3.52 1.70 6.08
N ASP A 71 -4.83 1.62 6.31
CA ASP A 71 -5.66 2.82 6.34
C ASP A 71 -5.33 3.68 7.57
N SER A 72 -5.47 5.00 7.41
CA SER A 72 -5.07 5.96 8.45
C SER A 72 -6.14 6.19 9.53
N LEU A 73 -7.37 5.70 9.31
CA LEU A 73 -8.54 5.97 10.16
C LEU A 73 -8.80 4.85 11.16
N HIS A 74 -8.64 3.60 10.73
CA HIS A 74 -9.04 2.40 11.46
C HIS A 74 -7.91 1.37 11.56
N GLY A 75 -6.75 1.60 10.93
CA GLY A 75 -5.64 0.64 10.95
C GLY A 75 -5.92 -0.64 10.18
N ARG A 76 -6.91 -0.64 9.26
CA ARG A 76 -7.21 -1.82 8.45
C ARG A 76 -6.07 -2.09 7.50
N ILE A 77 -5.62 -3.35 7.48
CA ILE A 77 -4.63 -3.83 6.53
C ILE A 77 -5.37 -4.37 5.31
N SER A 78 -5.12 -3.78 4.17
CA SER A 78 -5.56 -4.26 2.87
C SER A 78 -4.36 -4.58 1.98
N ALA A 79 -4.55 -5.42 0.98
CA ALA A 79 -3.55 -5.69 -0.04
C ALA A 79 -4.11 -5.38 -1.43
N TYR A 80 -3.28 -4.81 -2.28
CA TYR A 80 -3.56 -4.65 -3.69
C TYR A 80 -2.76 -5.70 -4.46
N THR A 81 -3.45 -6.44 -5.32
CA THR A 81 -2.85 -7.33 -6.31
C THR A 81 -3.22 -6.82 -7.70
N PRO A 82 -2.28 -6.63 -8.64
CA PRO A 82 -2.62 -6.28 -10.01
C PRO A 82 -3.65 -7.25 -10.60
N ARG A 83 -4.62 -6.73 -11.36
CA ARG A 83 -5.76 -7.46 -11.97
C ARG A 83 -6.82 -7.96 -11.00
N GLU A 84 -6.48 -8.23 -9.74
CA GLU A 84 -7.45 -8.68 -8.72
C GLU A 84 -8.01 -7.52 -7.87
N GLY A 85 -7.30 -6.39 -7.81
CA GLY A 85 -7.71 -5.20 -7.06
C GLY A 85 -7.37 -5.29 -5.56
N ILE A 86 -8.21 -4.66 -4.72
CA ILE A 86 -7.99 -4.61 -3.26
C ILE A 86 -8.73 -5.73 -2.54
N SER A 87 -8.01 -6.49 -1.71
CA SER A 87 -8.54 -7.39 -0.69
C SER A 87 -8.34 -6.85 0.73
N ASN A 88 -9.24 -7.19 1.65
CA ASN A 88 -9.05 -6.94 3.08
C ASN A 88 -8.28 -8.13 3.69
N GLU A 89 -7.15 -7.86 4.34
CA GLU A 89 -6.25 -8.90 4.86
C GLU A 89 -6.32 -9.03 6.39
N ALA A 90 -6.62 -7.94 7.09
CA ALA A 90 -6.92 -7.93 8.52
C ALA A 90 -7.56 -6.60 8.94
N THR A 91 -8.37 -6.68 10.00
CA THR A 91 -8.87 -5.50 10.72
C THR A 91 -8.29 -5.55 12.12
N GLU A 92 -7.33 -4.69 12.42
CA GLU A 92 -7.02 -4.39 13.81
C GLU A 92 -7.79 -3.16 14.24
N SER A 93 -8.80 -3.39 15.08
CA SER A 93 -9.50 -2.33 15.78
C SER A 93 -8.61 -1.80 16.91
N GLN A 94 -7.58 -1.03 16.56
CA GLN A 94 -6.91 -0.15 17.51
C GLN A 94 -6.75 1.20 16.84
N SER A 95 -7.40 2.23 17.41
CA SER A 95 -7.33 3.63 16.98
C SER A 95 -5.94 4.22 17.24
N VAL A 96 -4.92 3.63 16.62
CA VAL A 96 -3.52 3.97 16.85
C VAL A 96 -2.92 4.44 15.54
N LYS A 97 -2.44 5.68 15.54
CA LYS A 97 -1.74 6.27 14.41
C LYS A 97 -0.47 5.47 14.12
N MET A 98 -0.46 4.77 12.99
CA MET A 98 0.73 4.19 12.37
C MET A 98 1.76 5.30 12.07
N ASN A 99 3.05 4.98 12.20
CA ASN A 99 4.16 5.86 11.86
C ASN A 99 4.95 5.38 10.64
N CYS A 100 5.20 4.08 10.51
CA CYS A 100 5.88 3.51 9.35
C CYS A 100 5.58 2.00 9.18
N LEU A 101 5.83 1.51 7.97
CA LEU A 101 5.65 0.11 7.57
C LEU A 101 6.92 -0.34 6.81
N CYS A 102 7.41 -1.54 7.08
CA CYS A 102 8.50 -2.14 6.30
C CYS A 102 8.36 -3.67 6.22
N VAL A 103 9.17 -4.29 5.37
CA VAL A 103 9.19 -5.74 5.16
C VAL A 103 10.60 -6.28 5.37
N VAL A 104 10.73 -7.34 6.17
CA VAL A 104 11.98 -8.10 6.35
C VAL A 104 11.63 -9.58 6.31
N GLU A 105 12.33 -10.37 5.49
CA GLU A 105 12.18 -11.84 5.41
C GLU A 105 10.71 -12.33 5.34
N ASN A 106 9.90 -11.71 4.46
CA ASN A 106 8.47 -11.99 4.28
C ASN A 106 7.55 -11.66 5.47
N VAL A 107 8.02 -10.80 6.37
CA VAL A 107 7.27 -10.31 7.51
C VAL A 107 7.01 -8.83 7.34
N ILE A 108 5.76 -8.43 7.49
CA ILE A 108 5.39 -7.02 7.51
C ILE A 108 5.52 -6.52 8.95
N TYR A 109 6.31 -5.46 9.12
CA TYR A 109 6.49 -4.75 10.38
C TYR A 109 5.81 -3.39 10.32
N ALA A 110 4.98 -3.12 11.31
CA ALA A 110 4.19 -1.91 11.46
C ALA A 110 4.56 -1.22 12.77
N CYS A 111 5.05 0.01 12.70
CA CYS A 111 5.40 0.78 13.89
C CYS A 111 4.29 1.78 14.24
N PHE A 112 3.70 1.60 15.41
CA PHE A 112 2.59 2.38 15.91
C PHE A 112 3.04 3.34 17.02
N LYS A 113 2.48 4.57 17.03
CA LYS A 113 2.88 5.60 18.01
C LYS A 113 2.72 5.19 19.47
N SER A 114 1.65 4.46 19.82
CA SER A 114 1.38 4.06 21.20
C SER A 114 1.68 2.60 21.51
N SER A 115 1.74 1.74 20.49
CA SER A 115 1.87 0.28 20.67
C SER A 115 3.25 -0.25 20.30
N GLY A 116 4.14 0.58 19.74
CA GLY A 116 5.48 0.16 19.32
C GLY A 116 5.45 -0.66 18.02
N LEU A 117 6.45 -1.53 17.85
CA LEU A 117 6.60 -2.36 16.66
C LEU A 117 5.74 -3.62 16.78
N MET A 118 4.91 -3.85 15.77
CA MET A 118 4.07 -5.04 15.62
C MET A 118 4.43 -5.71 14.29
N TRP A 119 4.29 -7.03 14.19
CA TRP A 119 4.61 -7.74 12.96
C TRP A 119 3.64 -8.86 12.66
N ARG A 120 3.49 -9.16 11.37
CA ARG A 120 2.58 -10.18 10.88
C ARG A 120 3.26 -11.06 9.85
N HIS A 121 3.14 -12.37 10.08
CA HIS A 121 3.28 -13.39 9.04
C HIS A 121 1.93 -13.62 8.35
N LYS A 122 1.96 -14.06 7.09
CA LYS A 122 0.82 -14.32 6.19
C LYS A 122 -0.39 -15.06 6.79
N ALA A 123 -0.25 -15.74 7.94
CA ALA A 123 -1.28 -16.63 8.52
C ALA A 123 -1.64 -16.38 9.99
N LYS A 124 -1.11 -15.36 10.67
CA LYS A 124 -1.43 -15.09 12.10
C LYS A 124 -1.75 -13.63 12.35
N ALA A 125 -2.42 -13.35 13.48
CA ALA A 125 -2.67 -12.00 13.97
C ALA A 125 -1.34 -11.29 14.28
N LEU A 126 -1.35 -9.95 14.41
CA LEU A 126 -0.15 -9.21 14.78
C LEU A 126 0.27 -9.60 16.20
N GLU A 127 1.57 -9.82 16.41
CA GLU A 127 2.16 -10.12 17.71
C GLU A 127 2.99 -8.90 18.19
N LYS A 128 3.23 -8.78 19.51
CA LYS A 128 4.06 -7.72 20.14
C LYS A 128 5.44 -8.22 20.52
N ILE A 129 6.48 -7.41 20.30
CA ILE A 129 7.86 -7.80 20.60
C ILE A 129 8.04 -7.56 22.09
N GLY A 130 8.48 -8.58 22.82
CA GLY A 130 8.80 -8.52 24.25
C GLY A 130 10.06 -7.71 24.53
#